data_AF-A0A1M4ZL81-F1
#
_entry.id   AF-A0A1M4ZL81-F1
#
_cell.length_a   1.000
_cell.length_b   1.000
_cell.length_c   1.000
_cell.angle_alpha   90.00
_cell.angle_beta   90.00
_cell.angle_gamma   90.00
#
_symmetry.space_group_name_H-M   'P 1'
#
loop_
_entity.id
_entity.type
_entity.pdbx_description
1 polymer ?
#
loop_
_entity_poly.entity_id
_entity_poly.type
_entity_poly.pdbx_seq_one_letter_code
_entity_poly.pdbx_strand_id
1 'polypeptide(L)'
;MQYDYKEKEVKINRREFLGFIGVLTAAIWSGLYAVTDVFVDRTKYIKMRTAGLYQDDEKQAARQSHKNKSLMNMYKSLNFSPTSPLAEELFHTHYIDRSVL
;
A
#
# COMPACT_ATOMS: atom_id res chain seq x y z
N MET A 1 -56.43 32.38 -19.24
CA MET A 1 -55.69 31.65 -18.19
C MET A 1 -55.20 32.68 -17.18
N GLN A 2 -55.79 32.77 -16.00
CA GLN A 2 -55.35 33.67 -14.93
C GLN A 2 -54.14 33.04 -14.24
N TYR A 3 -53.04 33.79 -14.15
CA TYR A 3 -51.83 33.34 -13.49
C TYR A 3 -51.93 33.67 -11.99
N ASP A 4 -51.97 32.66 -11.12
CA ASP A 4 -51.91 32.81 -9.66
C ASP A 4 -50.44 32.93 -9.25
N TYR A 5 -49.99 34.15 -9.00
CA TYR A 5 -48.63 34.39 -8.51
C TYR A 5 -48.61 34.24 -6.99
N LYS A 6 -47.80 33.30 -6.48
CA LYS A 6 -47.51 33.20 -5.05
C LYS A 6 -46.16 33.84 -4.78
N GLU A 7 -46.15 34.88 -3.96
CA GLU A 7 -44.90 35.53 -3.56
C GLU A 7 -43.99 34.56 -2.81
N LYS A 8 -42.67 34.74 -2.97
CA LYS A 8 -41.68 33.88 -2.36
C LYS A 8 -41.62 34.18 -0.85
N GLU A 9 -42.10 33.25 -0.04
CA GLU A 9 -42.18 33.41 1.43
C GLU A 9 -40.80 33.53 2.10
N VAL A 10 -39.73 33.08 1.43
CA VAL A 10 -38.36 33.06 1.97
C VAL A 10 -37.49 34.13 1.29
N LYS A 11 -37.14 35.18 2.05
CA LYS A 11 -36.20 36.23 1.64
C LYS A 11 -34.79 35.90 2.16
N ILE A 12 -33.95 35.34 1.31
CA ILE A 12 -32.55 34.99 1.64
C ILE A 12 -31.62 36.13 1.19
N ASN A 13 -30.75 36.61 2.08
CA ASN A 13 -29.72 37.58 1.74
C ASN A 13 -28.58 36.92 0.94
N ARG A 14 -27.90 37.66 0.06
CA ARG A 14 -26.75 37.16 -0.71
C ARG A 14 -25.67 36.53 0.18
N ARG A 15 -25.43 37.08 1.37
CA ARG A 15 -24.45 36.54 2.34
C ARG A 15 -24.90 35.19 2.92
N GLU A 16 -26.18 35.06 3.25
CA GLU A 16 -26.76 33.81 3.76
C GLU A 16 -26.75 32.74 2.66
N PHE A 17 -27.11 33.11 1.43
CA PHE A 17 -27.04 32.23 0.28
C PHE A 17 -25.63 31.69 0.03
N LEU A 18 -24.62 32.55 0.07
CA LEU A 18 -23.21 32.14 -0.06
C LEU A 18 -22.78 31.24 1.11
N GLY A 19 -23.24 31.53 2.33
CA GLY A 19 -22.99 30.68 3.51
C GLY A 19 -23.57 29.28 3.36
N PHE A 20 -24.84 29.16 2.94
CA PHE A 20 -25.49 27.87 2.72
C PHE A 20 -24.80 27.05 1.62
N ILE A 21 -24.43 27.69 0.51
CA ILE A 21 -23.67 27.00 -0.55
C ILE A 21 -22.32 26.53 -0.01
N GLY A 22 -21.60 27.36 0.75
CA GLY A 22 -20.31 26.98 1.33
C GLY A 22 -20.38 25.76 2.26
N VAL A 23 -21.43 25.68 3.09
CA VAL A 23 -21.63 24.52 3.97
C VAL A 23 -21.99 23.27 3.18
N LEU A 24 -22.88 23.39 2.18
CA LEU A 24 -23.26 22.27 1.33
C LEU A 24 -22.07 21.73 0.52
N THR A 25 -21.25 22.61 -0.07
CA THR A 25 -20.07 22.19 -0.82
C THR A 25 -19.03 21.56 0.09
N ALA A 26 -18.81 22.08 1.30
CA ALA A 26 -17.91 21.47 2.28
C ALA A 26 -18.40 20.07 2.68
N ALA A 27 -19.69 19.90 2.97
CA ALA A 27 -20.26 18.60 3.32
C ALA A 27 -20.13 17.57 2.18
N ILE A 28 -20.42 17.99 0.94
CA ILE A 28 -20.26 17.15 -0.26
C ILE A 28 -18.79 16.78 -0.47
N TRP A 29 -17.87 17.74 -0.34
CA TRP A 29 -16.44 17.51 -0.55
C TRP A 29 -15.86 16.54 0.50
N SER A 30 -16.19 16.74 1.78
CA SER A 30 -15.78 15.84 2.86
C SER A 30 -16.35 14.42 2.66
N GLY A 31 -17.62 14.31 2.25
CA GLY A 31 -18.23 13.03 1.93
C GLY A 31 -17.54 12.31 0.76
N LEU A 32 -17.28 13.03 -0.33
CA LEU A 32 -16.59 12.50 -1.51
C LEU A 32 -15.17 12.01 -1.18
N TYR A 33 -14.42 12.77 -0.38
CA TYR A 33 -13.07 12.37 0.04
C TYR A 33 -13.09 11.06 0.83
N ALA A 34 -13.96 10.94 1.83
CA ALA A 34 -14.10 9.71 2.62
C ALA A 34 -14.49 8.50 1.74
N VAL A 35 -15.38 8.70 0.75
CA VAL A 35 -15.74 7.66 -0.23
C VAL A 35 -14.53 7.23 -1.04
N THR A 36 -13.68 8.16 -1.51
CA THR A 36 -12.49 7.77 -2.28
C THR A 36 -11.53 6.89 -1.48
N ASP A 37 -11.35 7.14 -0.18
CA ASP A 37 -10.47 6.31 0.64
C ASP A 37 -11.00 4.89 0.89
N VAL A 38 -12.33 4.71 0.90
CA VAL A 38 -12.95 3.38 1.03
C VAL A 38 -12.82 2.55 -0.25
N PHE A 39 -12.92 3.18 -1.42
CA PHE A 39 -12.97 2.47 -2.70
C PHE A 39 -11.63 2.39 -3.44
N VAL A 40 -10.69 3.31 -3.17
CA VAL A 40 -9.40 3.32 -3.85
C VAL A 40 -8.43 2.40 -3.15
N ASP A 41 -8.32 1.16 -3.63
CA ASP A 41 -7.23 0.27 -3.24
C ASP A 41 -5.91 0.71 -3.90
N ARG A 42 -5.20 1.62 -3.24
CA ARG A 42 -3.88 2.13 -3.67
C ARG A 42 -2.81 1.02 -3.74
N THR A 43 -3.07 -0.14 -3.16
CA THR A 43 -2.15 -1.28 -3.08
C THR A 43 -2.51 -2.44 -4.00
N LYS A 44 -3.57 -2.29 -4.82
CA LYS A 44 -4.10 -3.35 -5.69
C LYS A 44 -3.01 -4.14 -6.43
N TYR A 45 -2.12 -3.43 -7.14
CA TYR A 45 -1.06 -4.08 -7.91
C TYR A 45 0.05 -4.70 -7.05
N ILE A 46 0.31 -4.15 -5.87
CA ILE A 46 1.26 -4.75 -4.91
C ILE A 46 0.70 -6.09 -4.44
N LYS A 47 -0.57 -6.13 -4.01
CA LYS A 47 -1.26 -7.36 -3.61
C LYS A 47 -1.27 -8.39 -4.73
N MET A 48 -1.56 -7.97 -5.96
CA MET A 48 -1.56 -8.88 -7.12
C MET A 48 -0.19 -9.49 -7.39
N ARG A 49 0.89 -8.71 -7.30
CA ARG A 49 2.27 -9.23 -7.46
C ARG A 49 2.64 -10.20 -6.34
N THR A 50 2.33 -9.84 -5.10
CA THR A 50 2.54 -10.71 -3.94
C THR A 50 1.78 -12.03 -4.09
N ALA A 51 0.51 -11.98 -4.52
CA ALA A 51 -0.29 -13.18 -4.77
C ALA A 51 0.31 -14.06 -5.86
N GLY A 52 0.79 -13.48 -6.97
CA GLY A 52 1.48 -14.22 -8.03
C GLY A 52 2.75 -14.92 -7.52
N LEU A 53 3.59 -14.21 -6.76
CA LEU A 53 4.80 -14.78 -6.16
C LEU A 53 4.49 -15.99 -5.26
N TYR A 54 3.47 -15.89 -4.41
CA TYR A 54 3.08 -16.99 -3.54
C TYR A 54 2.43 -18.15 -4.31
N GLN A 55 1.66 -17.86 -5.35
CA GLN A 55 1.08 -18.90 -6.21
C GLN A 55 2.16 -19.77 -6.88
N ASP A 56 3.28 -19.16 -7.26
CA ASP A 56 4.40 -19.89 -7.85
C ASP A 56 5.23 -20.64 -6.78
N ASP A 57 5.45 -20.04 -5.61
CA ASP A 57 6.14 -20.67 -4.48
C ASP A 57 5.40 -21.93 -3.97
N GLU A 58 4.07 -21.87 -3.84
CA GLU A 58 3.25 -23.00 -3.39
C GLU A 58 3.36 -24.24 -4.30
N LYS A 59 3.61 -24.04 -5.59
CA LYS A 59 3.78 -25.12 -6.57
C LYS A 59 5.18 -25.73 -6.55
N GLN A 60 6.15 -25.14 -5.85
CA GLN A 60 7.51 -25.65 -5.79
C GLN A 60 7.59 -26.91 -4.93
N ALA A 61 8.25 -27.95 -5.45
CA ALA A 61 8.47 -29.20 -4.72
C ALA A 61 9.39 -29.02 -3.49
N ALA A 62 10.28 -28.02 -3.51
CA ALA A 62 11.18 -27.71 -2.41
C ALA A 62 11.17 -26.19 -2.12
N ARG A 63 10.52 -25.81 -1.02
CA ARG A 63 10.34 -24.40 -0.61
C ARG A 63 11.30 -23.93 0.48
N GLN A 64 11.96 -24.88 1.15
CA GLN A 64 12.90 -24.59 2.23
C GLN A 64 14.32 -24.58 1.68
N SER A 65 15.10 -23.53 1.95
CA SER A 65 16.44 -23.35 1.40
C SER A 65 17.40 -24.51 1.71
N HIS A 66 17.31 -25.12 2.89
CA HIS A 66 18.13 -26.30 3.26
C HIS A 66 17.73 -27.59 2.52
N LYS A 67 16.61 -27.61 1.79
CA LYS A 67 16.22 -28.70 0.88
C LYS A 67 16.64 -28.42 -0.57
N ASN A 68 17.19 -27.25 -0.87
CA ASN A 68 17.65 -26.90 -2.22
C ASN A 68 18.95 -27.67 -2.54
N LYS A 69 18.86 -28.56 -3.54
CA LYS A 69 19.98 -29.42 -3.96
C LYS A 69 21.19 -28.62 -4.42
N SER A 70 20.98 -27.52 -5.16
CA SER A 70 22.08 -26.67 -5.65
C SER A 70 22.82 -26.00 -4.49
N LEU A 71 22.07 -25.51 -3.50
CA LEU A 71 22.64 -24.90 -2.30
C LEU A 71 23.46 -25.94 -1.51
N MET A 72 22.90 -27.11 -1.24
CA MET A 72 23.60 -28.17 -0.51
C MET A 72 24.87 -28.65 -1.25
N ASN A 73 24.82 -28.71 -2.58
CA ASN A 73 25.99 -29.05 -3.39
C ASN A 73 27.10 -28.00 -3.28
N MET A 74 26.75 -26.71 -3.28
CA MET A 74 27.70 -25.61 -3.09
C MET A 74 28.39 -25.70 -1.72
N TYR A 75 27.63 -25.90 -0.64
CA TYR A 75 28.20 -26.09 0.70
C TYR A 75 29.15 -27.29 0.75
N LYS A 76 28.77 -28.41 0.11
CA LYS A 76 29.61 -29.61 0.03
C LYS A 76 30.89 -29.38 -0.79
N SER A 77 30.80 -28.71 -1.93
CA SER A 77 31.96 -28.50 -2.82
C SER A 77 32.99 -27.54 -2.22
N LEU A 78 32.52 -26.54 -1.48
CA LEU A 78 33.38 -25.57 -0.78
C LEU A 78 33.84 -26.08 0.60
N ASN A 79 33.39 -27.26 1.01
CA ASN A 79 33.74 -27.91 2.28
C ASN A 79 33.59 -27.00 3.51
N PHE A 80 32.46 -26.30 3.61
CA PHE A 80 32.20 -25.37 4.71
C PHE A 80 30.78 -25.54 5.27
N SER A 81 30.57 -25.03 6.48
CA SER A 81 29.28 -25.00 7.17
C SER A 81 28.74 -23.56 7.23
N PRO A 82 27.44 -23.37 7.50
CA PRO A 82 26.93 -22.08 7.94
C PRO A 82 27.81 -21.53 9.08
N THR A 83 28.02 -20.22 9.08
CA THR A 83 28.82 -19.50 10.09
C THR A 83 30.25 -20.01 10.29
N SER A 84 30.84 -20.70 9.30
CA SER A 84 32.27 -21.01 9.32
C SER A 84 33.10 -19.74 9.02
N PRO A 85 34.43 -19.74 9.28
CA PRO A 85 35.29 -18.62 8.91
C PRO A 85 35.22 -18.25 7.42
N LEU A 86 35.16 -19.25 6.54
CA LEU A 86 35.00 -19.03 5.10
C LEU A 86 33.61 -18.47 4.75
N ALA A 87 32.56 -18.86 5.50
CA ALA A 87 31.23 -18.27 5.32
C ALA A 87 31.20 -16.79 5.74
N GLU A 88 31.87 -16.47 6.85
CA GLU A 88 32.00 -15.11 7.36
C GLU A 88 32.68 -14.21 6.33
N GLU A 89 33.79 -14.67 5.76
CA GLU A 89 34.56 -13.93 4.77
C GLU A 89 33.79 -13.68 3.47
N LEU A 90 33.02 -14.67 2.99
CA LEU A 90 32.38 -14.60 1.67
C LEU A 90 30.95 -14.08 1.69
N PHE A 91 30.18 -14.37 2.74
CA PHE A 91 28.72 -14.15 2.76
C PHE A 91 28.24 -13.21 3.87
N HIS A 92 29.10 -12.86 4.83
CA HIS A 92 28.75 -11.87 5.85
C HIS A 92 29.37 -10.51 5.56
N THR A 93 28.87 -9.48 6.25
CA THR A 93 29.32 -8.11 6.08
C THR A 93 29.20 -7.37 7.41
N HIS A 94 29.87 -6.23 7.53
CA HIS A 94 29.86 -5.39 8.72
C HIS A 94 29.16 -4.07 8.44
N TYR A 95 28.42 -3.59 9.44
CA TYR A 95 27.79 -2.27 9.40
C TYR A 95 28.68 -1.25 10.11
N ILE A 96 28.65 -0.01 9.62
CA ILE A 96 29.32 1.13 10.24
C ILE A 96 28.24 2.00 10.86
N ASP A 97 28.49 2.51 12.07
CA ASP A 97 27.59 3.47 12.70
C ASP A 97 27.55 4.77 11.88
N ARG A 98 26.33 5.13 11.43
CA ARG A 98 26.08 6.32 10.62
C ARG A 98 25.48 7.48 11.40
N SER A 99 25.24 7.32 12.70
CA SER A 99 24.72 8.39 13.56
C SER A 99 25.74 9.52 13.82
N VAL A 100 27.01 9.23 13.56
CA VAL A 100 28.15 10.13 13.73
C VAL A 100 28.64 10.75 12.41
N LEU A 101 27.97 10.44 11.28
CA LEU A 101 28.26 10.99 9.95
C LEU A 101 27.43 12.25 9.64
#